data_AF-M9NFP0-F1
#
_entry.id   AF-M9NFP0-F1
#
_cell.length_a   1.000
_cell.length_b   1.000
_cell.length_c   1.000
_cell.angle_alpha   90.00
_cell.angle_beta   90.00
_cell.angle_gamma   90.00
#
_symmetry.space_group_name_H-M   'P 1'
#
loop_
_entity.id
_entity.type
_entity.pdbx_description
1 polymer ?
#
loop_
_entity_poly.entity_id
_entity_poly.type
_entity_poly.pdbx_seq_one_letter_code
_entity_poly.pdbx_strand_id
1 'polypeptide(L)'
;MCVCPPLLLKIALLMVIFPTIAVNIMEVIYNGVNSKAEAHQIAINLNLVACFIALLSLAFGIYGTIMNTIFIIRLLMFVLITFCLFKIVMWIVYKNLSPMSAEDVTHFWFQLNTGLSITCSVLTVIFCMRLHEQTRQFQLGY
;
A
#
# COMPACT_ATOMS: atom_id res chain seq x y z
N MET A 1 6.96 -15.96 23.72
CA MET A 1 5.67 -15.27 23.86
C MET A 1 5.83 -13.89 23.25
N CYS A 2 5.40 -13.70 21.99
CA CYS A 2 5.54 -12.38 21.36
C CYS A 2 4.48 -11.41 21.91
N VAL A 3 4.96 -10.28 22.40
CA VAL A 3 4.26 -9.30 23.25
C VAL A 3 3.19 -8.47 22.51
N CYS A 4 2.98 -8.68 21.21
CA CYS A 4 2.00 -7.88 20.47
C CYS A 4 0.67 -8.64 20.35
N PRO A 5 -0.35 -8.33 21.18
CA PRO A 5 -1.68 -8.89 21.00
C PRO A 5 -2.22 -8.57 19.60
N PRO A 6 -2.93 -9.51 18.96
CA PRO A 6 -3.49 -9.33 17.62
C PRO A 6 -4.38 -8.08 17.53
N LEU A 7 -5.00 -7.70 18.65
CA LEU A 7 -5.81 -6.50 18.76
C LEU A 7 -5.01 -5.21 18.53
N LEU A 8 -3.78 -5.11 19.08
CA LEU A 8 -2.93 -3.94 18.86
C LEU A 8 -2.47 -3.85 17.40
N LEU A 9 -2.11 -4.99 16.79
CA LEU A 9 -1.76 -5.03 15.36
C LEU A 9 -2.93 -4.66 14.46
N LYS A 10 -4.14 -5.12 14.80
CA LYS A 10 -5.37 -4.76 14.09
C LYS A 10 -5.62 -3.25 14.14
N ILE A 11 -5.53 -2.65 15.32
CA ILE A 11 -5.70 -1.20 15.49
C ILE A 11 -4.60 -0.44 14.73
N ALA A 12 -3.34 -0.85 14.86
CA ALA A 12 -2.22 -0.23 14.15
C ALA A 12 -2.39 -0.30 12.62
N LEU A 13 -2.80 -1.46 12.10
CA LEU A 13 -3.04 -1.65 10.67
C LEU A 13 -4.19 -0.75 10.17
N LEU A 14 -5.31 -0.70 10.89
CA LEU A 14 -6.43 0.18 10.54
C LEU A 14 -6.01 1.67 10.56
N MET A 15 -5.25 2.08 11.59
CA MET A 15 -4.73 3.45 11.71
C MET A 15 -3.78 3.84 10.57
N VAL A 16 -3.13 2.88 9.91
CA VAL A 16 -2.25 3.13 8.74
C VAL A 16 -3.02 3.01 7.41
N ILE A 17 -4.03 2.14 7.31
CA ILE A 17 -4.84 2.01 6.10
C ILE A 17 -5.56 3.33 5.77
N PHE A 18 -6.20 3.99 6.75
CA PHE A 18 -6.91 5.25 6.53
C PHE A 18 -6.04 6.38 5.93
N PRO A 19 -4.87 6.73 6.52
CA PRO A 19 -3.99 7.73 5.91
C PRO A 19 -3.40 7.26 4.58
N THR A 20 -3.16 5.97 4.39
CA THR A 20 -2.70 5.45 3.09
C THR A 20 -3.76 5.69 2.01
N ILE A 21 -5.04 5.44 2.29
CA ILE A 21 -6.14 5.75 1.37
C ILE A 21 -6.18 7.25 1.08
N ALA A 22 -6.13 8.10 2.11
CA ALA A 22 -6.19 9.55 1.95
C ALA A 22 -5.05 10.07 1.06
N VAL A 23 -3.80 9.66 1.35
CA VAL A 23 -2.63 10.07 0.58
C VAL A 23 -2.67 9.53 -0.85
N ASN A 24 -3.15 8.31 -1.05
CA ASN A 24 -3.30 7.74 -2.39
C ASN A 24 -4.35 8.51 -3.22
N ILE A 25 -5.47 8.91 -2.62
CA ILE A 25 -6.46 9.79 -3.29
C ILE A 25 -5.83 11.15 -3.62
N MET A 26 -5.07 11.75 -2.69
CA MET A 26 -4.39 13.02 -2.93
C MET A 26 -3.38 12.93 -4.08
N GLU A 27 -2.64 11.83 -4.18
CA GLU A 27 -1.73 11.59 -5.30
C GLU A 27 -2.48 11.48 -6.64
N VAL A 28 -3.62 10.78 -6.66
CA VAL A 28 -4.48 10.67 -7.85
C VAL A 28 -5.00 12.04 -8.28
N ILE A 29 -5.48 12.86 -7.33
CA ILE A 29 -5.96 14.22 -7.62
C ILE A 29 -4.82 15.09 -8.15
N TYR A 30 -3.66 15.06 -7.50
CA TYR A 30 -2.50 15.84 -7.92
C TYR A 30 -2.03 15.47 -9.33
N ASN A 31 -1.92 14.18 -9.61
CA ASN A 31 -1.58 13.68 -10.94
C ASN A 31 -2.64 14.07 -11.97
N GLY A 32 -3.92 13.96 -11.65
CA GLY A 32 -5.01 14.32 -12.55
C GLY A 32 -5.05 15.82 -12.91
N VAL A 33 -4.73 16.70 -11.97
CA VAL A 33 -4.67 18.16 -12.21
C VAL A 33 -3.43 18.56 -13.01
N ASN A 34 -2.29 17.90 -12.75
CA ASN A 34 -1.00 18.27 -13.35
C ASN A 34 -0.62 17.48 -14.61
N SER A 35 -1.45 16.54 -15.07
CA SER A 35 -1.18 15.65 -16.21
C SER A 35 -1.10 16.33 -17.60
N LYS A 36 -0.93 17.65 -17.70
CA LYS A 36 -0.87 18.37 -18.98
C LYS A 36 0.47 18.19 -19.73
N ALA A 37 1.49 17.57 -19.12
CA ALA A 37 2.79 17.35 -19.75
C ALA A 37 2.79 16.07 -20.61
N GLU A 38 2.75 16.23 -21.93
CA GLU A 38 2.67 15.13 -22.92
C GLU A 38 3.82 14.10 -22.80
N ALA A 39 5.00 14.51 -22.34
CA ALA A 39 6.20 13.67 -22.34
C ALA A 39 6.12 12.43 -21.41
N HIS A 40 5.25 12.43 -20.40
CA HIS A 40 5.21 11.38 -19.37
C HIS A 40 3.81 10.80 -19.13
N GLN A 41 2.87 11.03 -20.05
CA GLN A 41 1.47 10.62 -19.91
C GLN A 41 1.32 9.10 -19.66
N ILE A 42 2.14 8.27 -20.31
CA ILE A 42 2.10 6.80 -20.13
C ILE A 42 2.41 6.43 -18.67
N ALA A 43 3.44 7.04 -18.10
CA ALA A 43 3.92 6.70 -16.77
C ALA A 43 2.95 7.21 -15.68
N ILE A 44 2.38 8.39 -15.87
CA ILE A 44 1.31 8.93 -15.03
C ILE A 44 0.07 8.03 -15.09
N ASN A 45 -0.35 7.60 -16.28
CA ASN A 45 -1.49 6.71 -16.46
C ASN A 45 -1.28 5.35 -15.78
N LEU A 46 -0.09 4.75 -15.92
CA LEU A 46 0.25 3.51 -15.21
C LEU A 46 0.20 3.69 -13.69
N ASN A 47 0.70 4.81 -13.19
CA ASN A 47 0.63 5.13 -11.77
C ASN A 47 -0.81 5.31 -11.27
N LEU A 48 -1.68 5.98 -12.05
CA LEU A 48 -3.10 6.12 -11.74
C LEU A 48 -3.82 4.76 -11.67
N VAL A 49 -3.55 3.87 -12.63
CA VAL A 49 -4.11 2.51 -12.62
C VAL A 49 -3.64 1.73 -11.39
N ALA A 50 -2.35 1.80 -11.07
CA ALA A 50 -1.81 1.15 -9.88
C ALA A 50 -2.44 1.71 -8.58
N CYS A 51 -2.58 3.02 -8.49
CA CYS A 51 -3.23 3.70 -7.36
C CYS A 51 -4.69 3.26 -7.19
N PHE A 52 -5.43 3.12 -8.28
CA PHE A 52 -6.81 2.64 -8.26
C PHE A 52 -6.92 1.18 -7.76
N ILE A 53 -6.05 0.29 -8.25
CA ILE A 53 -5.99 -1.11 -7.77
C ILE A 53 -5.65 -1.15 -6.27
N ALA A 54 -4.71 -0.31 -5.83
CA ALA A 54 -4.35 -0.21 -4.43
C ALA A 54 -5.50 0.32 -3.56
N LEU A 55 -6.27 1.32 -4.03
CA LEU A 55 -7.44 1.83 -3.31
C LEU A 55 -8.52 0.76 -3.11
N LEU A 56 -8.85 0.02 -4.17
CA LEU A 56 -9.81 -1.10 -4.07
C LEU A 56 -9.30 -2.15 -3.08
N SER A 57 -8.02 -2.49 -3.15
CA SER A 57 -7.41 -3.49 -2.27
C SER A 57 -7.38 -3.04 -0.83
N LEU A 58 -7.07 -1.77 -0.54
CA LEU A 58 -7.12 -1.19 0.80
C LEU A 58 -8.54 -1.19 1.37
N ALA A 59 -9.56 -0.90 0.56
CA ALA A 59 -10.96 -0.99 0.98
C ALA A 59 -11.35 -2.42 1.39
N PHE A 60 -11.00 -3.43 0.58
CA PHE A 60 -11.14 -4.84 0.97
C PHE A 60 -10.28 -5.20 2.18
N GLY A 61 -9.11 -4.57 2.32
CA GLY A 61 -8.21 -4.72 3.44
C GLY A 61 -8.81 -4.30 4.77
N ILE A 62 -9.62 -3.22 4.81
CA ILE A 62 -10.38 -2.82 5.99
C ILE A 62 -11.32 -3.97 6.41
N TYR A 63 -12.09 -4.50 5.46
CA TYR A 63 -12.99 -5.61 5.71
C TYR A 63 -12.24 -6.86 6.21
N GLY A 64 -11.15 -7.25 5.54
CA GLY A 64 -10.32 -8.38 5.95
C GLY A 64 -9.72 -8.21 7.35
N THR A 65 -9.34 -6.99 7.71
CA THR A 65 -8.79 -6.64 9.04
C THR A 65 -9.86 -6.68 10.12
N ILE A 66 -11.08 -6.25 9.81
CA ILE A 66 -12.21 -6.29 10.75
C ILE A 66 -12.68 -7.73 10.98
N MET A 67 -12.87 -8.52 9.92
CA MET A 67 -13.38 -9.89 9.97
C MET A 67 -12.30 -10.95 10.24
N ASN A 68 -11.04 -10.54 10.41
CA ASN A 68 -9.88 -11.44 10.58
C ASN A 68 -9.79 -12.53 9.48
N THR A 69 -10.23 -12.22 8.26
CA THR A 69 -10.26 -13.18 7.16
C THR A 69 -8.86 -13.32 6.55
N ILE A 70 -8.15 -14.38 6.92
CA ILE A 70 -6.76 -14.62 6.49
C ILE A 70 -6.60 -14.59 4.97
N PHE A 71 -7.56 -15.11 4.22
CA PHE A 71 -7.52 -15.09 2.75
C PHE A 71 -7.45 -13.66 2.19
N ILE A 72 -8.26 -12.75 2.71
CA ILE A 72 -8.30 -11.34 2.28
C ILE A 72 -7.03 -10.61 2.71
N ILE A 73 -6.53 -10.86 3.92
CA ILE A 73 -5.27 -10.28 4.40
C ILE A 73 -4.08 -10.75 3.57
N ARG A 74 -4.04 -12.03 3.17
CA ARG A 74 -3.01 -12.56 2.27
C ARG A 74 -3.07 -11.88 0.90
N LEU A 75 -4.26 -11.72 0.33
CA LEU A 75 -4.44 -11.01 -0.93
C LEU A 75 -3.97 -9.55 -0.82
N LEU A 76 -4.36 -8.84 0.25
CA LEU A 76 -3.92 -7.48 0.54
C LEU A 76 -2.39 -7.40 0.63
N MET A 77 -1.76 -8.34 1.33
CA MET A 77 -0.30 -8.43 1.45
C MET A 77 0.38 -8.52 0.07
N PHE A 78 -0.08 -9.43 -0.80
CA PHE A 78 0.46 -9.58 -2.15
C PHE A 78 0.31 -8.30 -2.98
N VAL A 79 -0.86 -7.66 -2.92
CA VAL A 79 -1.10 -6.42 -3.66
C VAL A 79 -0.23 -5.28 -3.13
N LEU A 80 -0.12 -5.10 -1.80
CA LEU A 80 0.70 -4.04 -1.22
C LEU A 80 2.19 -4.22 -1.53
N ILE A 81 2.72 -5.44 -1.47
CA ILE A 81 4.11 -5.72 -1.85
C ILE A 81 4.32 -5.40 -3.33
N THR A 82 3.44 -5.86 -4.21
CA THR A 82 3.54 -5.60 -5.66
C THR A 82 3.44 -4.11 -5.96
N PHE A 83 2.55 -3.39 -5.28
CA PHE A 83 2.39 -1.95 -5.41
C PHE A 83 3.63 -1.18 -4.93
N CYS A 84 4.23 -1.59 -3.81
CA CYS A 84 5.48 -1.00 -3.31
C CYS A 84 6.63 -1.22 -4.30
N LEU A 85 6.77 -2.45 -4.85
CA LEU A 85 7.77 -2.75 -5.86
C LEU A 85 7.57 -1.89 -7.11
N PHE A 86 6.32 -1.77 -7.59
CA PHE A 86 5.97 -0.90 -8.71
C PHE A 86 6.36 0.56 -8.45
N LYS A 87 6.02 1.12 -7.28
CA LYS A 87 6.40 2.49 -6.90
C LYS A 87 7.90 2.70 -6.87
N ILE A 88 8.66 1.76 -6.29
CA ILE A 88 10.13 1.84 -6.24
C ILE A 88 10.72 1.78 -7.66
N VAL A 89 10.24 0.89 -8.52
CA VAL A 89 10.68 0.79 -9.92
C VAL A 89 10.36 2.09 -10.66
N MET A 90 9.15 2.61 -10.52
CA MET A 90 8.75 3.88 -11.12
C MET A 90 9.65 5.02 -10.67
N TRP A 91 9.97 5.10 -9.36
CA TRP A 91 10.89 6.08 -8.83
C TRP A 91 12.27 5.99 -9.53
N ILE A 92 12.82 4.79 -9.66
CA ILE A 92 14.10 4.56 -10.33
C ILE A 92 14.02 4.98 -11.81
N VAL A 93 12.96 4.59 -12.53
CA VAL A 93 12.77 4.94 -13.94
C VAL A 93 12.68 6.45 -14.14
N TYR A 94 11.91 7.16 -13.32
CA TYR A 94 11.79 8.62 -13.41
C TYR A 94 13.10 9.35 -13.18
N LYS A 95 13.89 8.91 -12.19
CA LYS A 95 15.22 9.48 -11.93
C LYS A 95 16.20 9.26 -13.10
N ASN A 96 16.07 8.17 -13.85
CA ASN A 96 16.94 7.86 -14.99
C ASN A 96 16.50 8.53 -16.30
N LEU A 97 15.20 8.80 -16.49
CA LEU A 97 14.69 9.35 -17.75
C LEU A 97 15.04 10.83 -17.95
N SER A 98 14.89 11.63 -16.90
CA SER A 98 15.38 13.01 -16.87
C SER A 98 15.35 13.52 -15.42
N PRO A 99 16.50 13.92 -14.83
CA PRO A 99 16.56 14.34 -13.44
C PRO A 99 15.71 15.59 -13.18
N MET A 100 15.51 16.43 -14.21
CA MET A 100 14.71 17.65 -14.10
C MET A 100 13.20 17.35 -14.06
N SER A 101 12.73 16.33 -14.80
CA SER A 101 11.32 15.88 -14.74
C SER A 101 11.06 14.93 -13.57
N ALA A 102 12.12 14.38 -12.96
CA ALA A 102 11.98 13.49 -11.82
C ALA A 102 11.40 14.23 -10.61
N GLU A 103 11.71 15.52 -10.42
CA GLU A 103 11.18 16.32 -9.31
C GLU A 103 9.67 16.57 -9.45
N ASP A 104 9.20 16.82 -10.67
CA ASP A 104 7.76 17.02 -10.94
C ASP A 104 6.95 15.76 -10.67
N VAL A 105 7.47 14.59 -11.04
CA VAL A 105 6.74 13.32 -10.90
C VAL A 105 6.94 12.68 -9.51
N THR A 106 8.13 12.80 -8.90
CA THR A 106 8.43 12.31 -7.54
C THR A 106 8.10 13.35 -6.46
N HIS A 107 7.00 14.06 -6.68
CA HIS A 107 6.42 15.04 -5.77
C HIS A 107 6.16 14.46 -4.38
N PHE A 108 5.95 15.35 -3.41
CA PHE A 108 5.76 14.98 -2.00
C PHE A 108 4.72 13.88 -1.78
N TRP A 109 3.57 13.92 -2.48
CA TRP A 109 2.53 12.89 -2.34
C TRP A 109 2.97 11.52 -2.85
N PHE A 110 3.78 11.44 -3.91
CA PHE A 110 4.34 10.17 -4.37
C PHE A 110 5.26 9.55 -3.31
N GLN A 111 6.13 10.35 -2.70
CA GLN A 111 7.06 9.90 -1.66
C GLN A 111 6.30 9.47 -0.39
N LEU A 112 5.33 10.27 0.04
CA LEU A 112 4.49 9.98 1.20
C LEU A 112 3.65 8.72 0.99
N ASN A 113 3.04 8.55 -0.19
CA ASN A 113 2.28 7.35 -0.52
C ASN A 113 3.16 6.11 -0.52
N THR A 114 4.37 6.21 -1.07
CA THR A 114 5.34 5.11 -1.09
C THR A 114 5.73 4.71 0.33
N GLY A 115 6.08 5.67 1.19
CA GLY A 115 6.43 5.41 2.60
C GLY A 115 5.29 4.80 3.41
N LEU A 116 4.07 5.32 3.25
CA LEU A 116 2.87 4.78 3.92
C LEU A 116 2.53 3.38 3.41
N SER A 117 2.64 3.14 2.09
CA SER A 117 2.39 1.83 1.50
C SER A 117 3.38 0.78 2.00
N ILE A 118 4.66 1.12 2.13
CA ILE A 118 5.68 0.23 2.71
C ILE A 118 5.32 -0.08 4.16
N THR A 119 4.97 0.94 4.96
CA THR A 119 4.58 0.76 6.37
C THR A 119 3.34 -0.12 6.50
N CYS A 120 2.33 0.11 5.67
CA CYS A 120 1.11 -0.68 5.59
C CYS A 120 1.41 -2.14 5.22
N SER A 121 2.31 -2.35 4.26
CA SER A 121 2.74 -3.68 3.83
C SER A 121 3.45 -4.44 4.95
N VAL A 122 4.38 -3.81 5.67
CA VAL A 122 5.06 -4.40 6.83
C VAL A 122 4.08 -4.78 7.93
N LEU A 123 3.16 -3.88 8.30
CA LEU A 123 2.12 -4.18 9.30
C LEU A 123 1.19 -5.31 8.85
N THR A 124 0.83 -5.34 7.56
CA THR A 124 0.00 -6.41 6.98
C THR A 124 0.70 -7.76 7.05
N VAL A 125 2.01 -7.83 6.73
CA VAL A 125 2.81 -9.05 6.85
C VAL A 125 2.84 -9.54 8.30
N ILE A 126 3.14 -8.64 9.25
CA ILE A 126 3.19 -8.98 10.69
C ILE A 126 1.82 -9.47 11.17
N PHE A 127 0.74 -8.78 10.80
CA PHE A 127 -0.62 -9.18 11.15
C PHE A 127 -0.99 -10.53 10.54
N CYS A 128 -0.63 -10.77 9.27
CA CYS A 128 -0.86 -12.05 8.60
C CYS A 128 -0.10 -13.20 9.29
N MET A 129 1.16 -13.00 9.67
CA MET A 129 1.95 -13.99 10.41
C MET A 129 1.30 -14.33 11.75
N ARG A 130 0.78 -13.33 12.46
CA ARG A 130 0.08 -13.52 13.74
C ARG A 130 -1.24 -14.25 13.59
N LEU A 131 -2.08 -13.86 12.63
CA LEU A 131 -3.33 -14.57 12.37
C LEU A 131 -3.07 -16.03 11.98
N HIS A 132 -2.05 -16.29 11.18
CA HIS A 132 -1.66 -17.64 10.81
C HIS A 132 -1.19 -18.47 12.02
N GLU A 133 -0.40 -17.88 12.92
CA GLU A 133 0.03 -18.52 14.17
C GLU A 133 -1.19 -18.87 15.05
N GLN A 134 -2.16 -17.96 15.18
CA GLN A 134 -3.38 -18.20 15.94
C GLN A 134 -4.23 -19.31 15.33
N THR A 135 -4.47 -19.29 14.01
CA THR A 135 -5.22 -20.36 13.34
C THR A 135 -4.54 -21.72 13.48
N ARG A 136 -3.20 -21.76 13.43
CA ARG A 136 -2.44 -22.99 13.65
C ARG A 136 -2.58 -23.49 15.10
N GLN A 137 -2.57 -22.61 16.10
CA GLN A 137 -2.80 -22.97 17.50
C GLN A 137 -4.20 -23.55 17.71
N PHE A 138 -5.23 -22.92 17.14
CA PHE A 138 -6.60 -23.43 17.16
C PHE A 138 -6.75 -24.80 16.48
N GLN A 139 -6.03 -25.04 15.37
CA GLN A 139 -6.04 -26.34 14.69
C GLN A 139 -5.31 -27.44 15.47
N LEU A 140 -4.32 -27.07 16.30
CA LEU A 140 -3.55 -28.01 17.13
C LEU A 140 -4.18 -28.25 18.51
N GLY A 141 -5.28 -27.58 18.85
CA GLY A 141 -6.02 -27.79 20.10
C GLY A 141 -5.33 -27.26 21.36
N TYR A 142 -4.48 -26.23 21.21
CA TYR A 142 -3.87 -25.51 22.34
C TYR A 142 -4.63 -24.24 22.70
#